data_AF-A0A5Q0TJI9-F1
#
_entry.id   AF-A0A5Q0TJI9-F1
#
_cell.length_a   1.000
_cell.length_b   1.000
_cell.length_c   1.000
_cell.angle_alpha   90.00
_cell.angle_beta   90.00
_cell.angle_gamma   90.00
#
_symmetry.space_group_name_H-M   'P 1'
#
loop_
_entity.id
_entity.type
_entity.pdbx_description
1 polymer ?
#
loop_
_entity_poly.entity_id
_entity_poly.type
_entity_poly.pdbx_seq_one_letter_code
_entity_poly.pdbx_strand_id
1 'polypeptide(L)'
;MGLDVDIIKTRAKGDFRLSKVRGECMISVRVPGGIMPAHLLSVAQNIAETWGNGVIHLTTRQKLAMPGIRYQDIDAVNKALEPFIKDISIDMCDVGIIGIAKMTFDASRCIGCGECVLACPTMAWQRDAKQLYMVKLGGRTSKKTPRVGKTFLKWVTEDVIQGVIKNILAFEEEMLKGEPVYLLG
;
A
#
# COMPACT_ATOMS: atom_id res chain seq x y z
N MET A 1 -11.62 -6.33 -35.58
CA MET A 1 -11.35 -7.25 -34.46
C MET A 1 -10.82 -6.40 -33.31
N GLY A 2 -11.61 -6.14 -32.27
CA GLY A 2 -11.20 -5.26 -31.18
C GLY A 2 -10.14 -5.96 -30.35
N LEU A 3 -8.93 -5.40 -30.30
CA LEU A 3 -7.91 -5.83 -29.36
C LEU A 3 -8.33 -5.35 -27.96
N ASP A 4 -8.87 -6.26 -27.15
CA ASP A 4 -9.07 -6.02 -25.73
C ASP A 4 -7.76 -6.34 -25.00
N VAL A 5 -7.15 -5.31 -24.41
CA VAL A 5 -5.97 -5.46 -23.56
C VAL A 5 -6.41 -5.60 -22.11
N ASP A 6 -5.79 -6.52 -21.39
CA ASP A 6 -5.92 -6.64 -19.94
C ASP A 6 -5.35 -5.39 -19.27
N ILE A 7 -6.21 -4.41 -19.05
CA ILE A 7 -5.84 -3.11 -18.49
C ILE A 7 -5.28 -3.24 -17.07
N ILE A 8 -5.69 -4.25 -16.31
CA ILE A 8 -5.21 -4.46 -14.94
C ILE A 8 -3.73 -4.84 -14.97
N LYS A 9 -3.36 -5.78 -15.84
CA LYS A 9 -1.94 -6.15 -16.04
C LYS A 9 -1.12 -5.00 -16.61
N THR A 10 -1.68 -4.26 -17.56
CA THR A 10 -0.97 -3.17 -18.23
C THR A 10 -0.74 -1.98 -17.29
N ARG A 11 -1.72 -1.68 -16.42
CA ARG A 11 -1.59 -0.70 -15.35
C ARG A 11 -0.54 -1.10 -14.31
N ALA A 12 -0.43 -2.40 -14.00
CA ALA A 12 0.59 -2.92 -13.10
C ALA A 12 2.01 -2.86 -13.69
N LYS A 13 2.16 -2.95 -15.01
CA LYS A 13 3.46 -2.92 -15.69
C LYS A 13 3.96 -1.52 -16.05
N GLY A 14 3.08 -0.52 -16.23
CA GLY A 14 3.49 0.82 -16.69
C GLY A 14 2.50 1.97 -16.45
N ASP A 15 1.57 1.84 -15.50
CA ASP A 15 0.52 2.85 -15.19
C ASP A 15 -0.27 3.33 -16.43
N PHE A 16 -0.48 2.44 -17.40
CA PHE A 16 -1.35 2.70 -18.55
C PHE A 16 -2.81 2.80 -18.13
N ARG A 17 -3.53 3.73 -18.76
CA ARG A 17 -4.94 4.02 -18.53
C ARG A 17 -5.71 3.97 -19.83
N LEU A 18 -6.97 3.55 -19.76
CA LEU A 18 -7.86 3.51 -20.92
C LEU A 18 -8.12 4.93 -21.43
N SER A 19 -8.04 5.09 -22.76
CA SER A 19 -8.59 6.25 -23.44
C SER A 19 -10.10 6.06 -23.63
N LYS A 20 -10.80 7.16 -23.96
CA LYS A 20 -12.19 7.09 -24.46
C LYS A 20 -12.23 6.54 -25.89
N VAL A 21 -11.12 6.65 -26.62
CA VAL A 21 -10.97 6.11 -27.97
C VAL A 21 -10.62 4.63 -27.88
N ARG A 22 -11.34 3.80 -28.62
CA ARG A 22 -11.11 2.34 -28.62
C ARG A 22 -9.76 2.02 -29.24
N GLY A 23 -8.99 1.15 -28.58
CA GLY A 23 -7.66 0.71 -29.03
C GLY A 23 -6.52 1.64 -28.61
N GLU A 24 -6.81 2.71 -27.87
CA GLU A 24 -5.83 3.65 -27.34
C GLU A 24 -5.76 3.64 -25.81
N CYS A 25 -4.55 3.85 -25.31
CA CYS A 25 -4.26 4.10 -23.90
C CYS A 25 -3.48 5.41 -23.74
N MET A 26 -3.37 5.80 -22.48
CA MET A 26 -2.51 6.88 -22.02
C MET A 26 -1.54 6.30 -21.01
N ILE A 27 -0.26 6.57 -21.18
CA ILE A 27 0.73 6.28 -20.15
C ILE A 27 0.92 7.50 -19.26
N SER A 28 1.16 7.28 -17.97
CA SER A 28 1.58 8.35 -17.06
C SER A 28 2.80 7.94 -16.27
N VAL A 29 3.85 8.76 -16.33
CA VAL A 29 5.09 8.52 -15.62
C VAL A 29 5.16 9.39 -14.36
N ARG A 30 5.68 8.82 -13.29
CA ARG A 30 5.86 9.52 -12.02
C ARG A 30 7.09 10.42 -12.12
N VAL A 31 6.92 11.69 -11.76
CA VAL A 31 8.00 12.66 -11.60
C VAL A 31 8.03 13.08 -10.13
N PRO A 32 9.07 12.70 -9.35
CA PRO A 32 9.21 13.11 -7.96
C PRO A 32 9.30 14.64 -7.83
N GLY A 33 8.38 15.22 -7.07
CA GLY A 33 8.37 16.68 -6.81
C GLY A 33 8.25 17.57 -8.04
N GLY A 34 7.91 17.01 -9.21
CA GLY A 34 7.89 17.74 -10.48
C GLY A 34 9.28 18.13 -11.01
N ILE A 35 10.34 17.58 -10.43
CA ILE A 35 11.73 17.83 -10.82
C ILE A 35 12.21 16.66 -11.67
N MET A 36 12.76 16.94 -12.85
CA MET A 36 13.42 15.95 -13.70
C MET A 36 14.60 16.58 -14.46
N PRO A 37 15.62 15.79 -14.81
CA PRO A 37 16.62 16.22 -15.79
C PRO A 37 15.99 16.60 -17.14
N ALA A 38 16.51 17.64 -17.78
CA ALA A 38 15.95 18.17 -19.02
C ALA A 38 15.96 17.15 -20.17
N HIS A 39 16.95 16.25 -20.22
CA HIS A 39 17.04 15.23 -21.28
C HIS A 39 15.90 14.20 -21.22
N LEU A 40 15.29 14.00 -20.05
CA LEU A 40 14.15 13.08 -19.92
C LEU A 40 12.88 13.64 -20.55
N LEU A 41 12.73 14.96 -20.61
CA LEU A 41 11.63 15.58 -21.34
C LEU A 41 11.73 15.27 -22.84
N SER A 42 12.93 15.20 -23.42
CA SER A 42 13.14 14.82 -24.82
C SER A 42 12.71 13.37 -25.08
N VAL A 43 12.91 12.47 -24.13
CA VAL A 43 12.42 11.08 -24.22
C VAL A 43 10.88 11.06 -24.22
N ALA A 44 10.25 11.80 -23.31
CA ALA A 44 8.81 11.92 -23.25
C ALA A 44 8.23 12.55 -24.54
N GLN A 45 8.90 13.58 -25.07
CA GLN A 45 8.54 14.20 -26.34
C GLN A 45 8.57 13.17 -27.48
N ASN A 46 9.66 12.42 -27.62
CA ASN A 46 9.79 11.39 -28.65
C ASN A 46 8.66 10.36 -28.57
N ILE A 47 8.30 9.92 -27.35
CA ILE A 47 7.20 8.96 -27.16
C ILE A 47 5.86 9.56 -27.57
N ALA A 48 5.59 10.79 -27.14
CA ALA A 48 4.34 11.49 -27.45
C ALA A 48 4.18 11.70 -28.96
N GLU A 49 5.25 12.02 -29.68
CA GLU A 49 5.23 12.25 -31.13
C GLU A 49 5.18 10.94 -31.94
N THR A 50 5.87 9.89 -31.49
CA THR A 50 6.01 8.64 -32.27
C THR A 50 4.82 7.70 -32.09
N TRP A 51 4.38 7.51 -30.84
CA TRP A 51 3.32 6.55 -30.51
C TRP A 51 2.07 7.20 -29.94
N GLY A 52 2.19 8.40 -29.37
CA GLY A 52 1.06 9.15 -28.83
C GLY A 52 0.40 10.06 -29.87
N ASN A 53 -0.30 11.07 -29.36
CA ASN A 53 -0.97 12.10 -30.17
C ASN A 53 -0.22 13.46 -30.17
N GLY A 54 1.06 13.47 -29.81
CA GLY A 54 1.89 14.67 -29.73
C GLY A 54 1.65 15.56 -28.50
N VAL A 55 0.75 15.16 -27.58
CA VAL A 55 0.43 15.95 -26.39
C VAL A 55 1.10 15.37 -25.15
N ILE A 56 1.67 16.23 -24.32
CA ILE A 56 2.09 15.91 -22.96
C ILE A 56 1.18 16.65 -21.98
N HIS A 57 0.49 15.89 -21.13
CA HIS A 57 -0.37 16.42 -20.08
C HIS A 57 0.36 16.33 -18.73
N LEU A 58 0.69 17.48 -18.15
CA LEU A 58 1.12 17.59 -16.76
C LEU A 58 -0.07 17.56 -15.82
N THR A 59 -0.24 16.46 -15.11
CA THR A 59 -1.40 16.27 -14.23
C THR A 59 -1.30 17.11 -12.95
N THR A 60 -2.42 17.27 -12.24
CA THR A 60 -2.45 17.95 -10.92
C THR A 60 -1.54 17.32 -9.87
N ARG A 61 -1.11 16.06 -10.06
CA ARG A 61 -0.12 15.36 -9.23
C ARG A 61 1.28 15.37 -9.83
N GLN A 62 1.56 16.30 -10.75
CA GLN A 62 2.86 16.50 -11.40
C GLN A 62 3.38 15.24 -12.13
N LYS A 63 2.49 14.31 -12.49
CA LYS A 63 2.83 13.23 -13.43
C LYS A 63 2.84 13.76 -14.85
N LEU A 64 3.78 13.25 -15.64
CA LEU A 64 3.85 13.50 -17.07
C LEU A 64 3.06 12.39 -17.78
N ALA A 65 1.95 12.75 -18.41
CA ALA A 65 1.06 11.82 -19.11
C ALA A 65 1.11 12.03 -20.62
N MET A 66 1.19 10.93 -21.37
CA MET A 66 1.26 10.90 -22.83
C MET A 66 0.07 10.07 -23.35
N PRO A 67 -0.99 10.72 -23.88
CA PRO A 67 -2.17 10.04 -24.40
C PRO A 67 -2.01 9.61 -25.87
N GLY A 68 -2.95 8.77 -26.33
CA GLY A 68 -3.07 8.38 -27.74
C GLY A 68 -2.21 7.19 -28.16
N ILE A 69 -1.67 6.43 -27.20
CA ILE A 69 -0.81 5.28 -27.50
C ILE A 69 -1.67 4.10 -27.91
N ARG A 70 -1.40 3.50 -29.06
CA ARG A 70 -2.11 2.28 -29.47
C ARG A 70 -1.69 1.09 -28.62
N TYR A 71 -2.63 0.20 -28.34
CA TYR A 71 -2.38 -1.01 -27.56
C TYR A 71 -1.26 -1.91 -28.07
N GLN A 72 -1.07 -1.95 -29.39
CA GLN A 72 -0.03 -2.75 -30.04
C GLN A 72 1.38 -2.21 -29.75
N ASP A 73 1.48 -0.91 -29.49
CA ASP A 73 2.74 -0.19 -29.34
C ASP A 73 3.20 -0.11 -27.86
N ILE A 74 2.44 -0.70 -26.93
CA ILE A 74 2.72 -0.68 -25.48
C ILE A 74 4.11 -1.22 -25.15
N ASP A 75 4.50 -2.35 -25.75
CA ASP A 75 5.80 -2.97 -25.46
C ASP A 75 6.96 -2.14 -26.01
N ALA A 76 6.77 -1.49 -27.16
CA ALA A 76 7.75 -0.56 -27.74
C ALA A 76 7.91 0.69 -26.85
N VAL A 77 6.80 1.26 -26.38
CA VAL A 77 6.80 2.41 -25.47
C VAL A 77 7.47 2.07 -24.13
N ASN A 78 7.22 0.88 -23.58
CA ASN A 78 7.88 0.44 -22.34
C ASN A 78 9.41 0.40 -22.49
N LYS A 79 9.89 -0.07 -23.64
CA LYS A 79 11.33 -0.07 -23.95
C LYS A 79 11.88 1.35 -24.10
N ALA A 80 11.15 2.25 -24.75
CA ALA A 80 11.54 3.65 -24.88
C ALA A 80 11.54 4.41 -23.53
N LEU A 81 10.71 3.98 -22.57
CA LEU A 81 10.63 4.57 -21.23
C LEU A 81 11.68 4.05 -20.25
N GLU A 82 12.41 2.99 -20.59
CA GLU A 82 13.40 2.38 -19.71
C GLU A 82 14.45 3.38 -19.16
N PRO A 83 14.99 4.32 -19.97
CA PRO A 83 15.90 5.36 -19.45
C PRO A 83 15.22 6.31 -18.46
N PHE A 84 13.96 6.68 -18.74
CA PHE A 84 13.17 7.55 -17.88
C PHE A 84 12.90 6.91 -16.52
N ILE A 85 12.62 5.60 -16.51
CA ILE A 85 12.45 4.82 -15.28
C ILE A 85 13.79 4.78 -14.55
N LYS A 86 14.89 4.42 -15.22
CA LYS A 86 16.21 4.27 -14.59
C LYS A 86 16.69 5.56 -13.91
N ASP A 87 16.70 6.68 -14.62
CA ASP A 87 17.27 7.94 -14.12
C ASP A 87 16.43 8.55 -12.98
N ILE A 88 15.09 8.48 -13.08
CA ILE A 88 14.21 9.04 -12.04
C ILE A 88 14.09 8.12 -10.83
N SER A 89 14.18 6.80 -10.99
CA SER A 89 14.00 5.85 -9.89
C SER A 89 15.29 5.48 -9.15
N ILE A 90 16.47 5.67 -9.76
CA ILE A 90 17.74 5.22 -9.15
C ILE A 90 18.59 6.41 -8.67
N ASP A 91 18.65 7.52 -9.40
CA ASP A 91 19.65 8.57 -9.13
C ASP A 91 19.13 9.82 -8.39
N MET A 92 17.85 10.18 -8.52
CA MET A 92 17.29 11.35 -7.81
C MET A 92 16.74 11.04 -6.41
N CYS A 93 16.60 9.76 -6.07
CA CYS A 93 16.09 9.31 -4.78
C CYS A 93 17.20 8.56 -4.04
N ASP A 94 18.06 9.28 -3.31
CA ASP A 94 19.07 8.76 -2.36
C ASP A 94 18.47 7.93 -1.19
N VAL A 95 17.22 7.51 -1.30
CA VAL A 95 16.60 6.48 -0.47
C VAL A 95 16.56 5.22 -1.33
N GLY A 96 17.62 4.41 -1.25
CA GLY A 96 17.86 3.22 -2.07
C GLY A 96 16.70 2.21 -2.10
N ILE A 97 15.74 2.43 -2.99
CA ILE A 97 14.71 1.47 -3.38
C ILE A 97 14.65 1.44 -4.90
N ILE A 98 15.41 0.53 -5.50
CA ILE A 98 15.29 0.18 -6.91
C ILE A 98 14.14 -0.83 -7.05
N GLY A 99 13.05 -0.41 -7.67
CA GLY A 99 11.96 -1.30 -8.12
C GLY A 99 10.57 -0.69 -7.95
N ILE A 100 9.61 -1.16 -8.76
CA ILE A 100 8.25 -1.28 -8.24
C ILE A 100 8.38 -2.23 -7.06
N ALA A 101 8.38 -1.71 -5.84
CA ALA A 101 8.28 -2.55 -4.67
C ALA A 101 6.93 -3.25 -4.76
N LYS A 102 6.92 -4.46 -5.35
CA LYS A 102 5.83 -5.40 -5.16
C LYS A 102 5.92 -5.78 -3.69
N MET A 103 5.25 -4.99 -2.86
CA MET A 103 5.21 -5.23 -1.43
C MET A 103 4.49 -6.55 -1.25
N THR A 104 5.25 -7.62 -1.05
CA THR A 104 4.73 -8.95 -0.77
C THR A 104 4.33 -8.98 0.68
N PHE A 105 3.04 -9.16 0.94
CA PHE A 105 2.55 -9.38 2.30
C PHE A 105 2.92 -10.78 2.76
N ASP A 106 3.62 -10.87 3.88
CA ASP A 106 3.73 -12.11 4.63
C ASP A 106 2.83 -12.03 5.86
N ALA A 107 1.71 -12.77 5.80
CA ALA A 107 0.74 -12.79 6.88
C ALA A 107 1.32 -13.34 8.20
N SER A 108 2.31 -14.24 8.13
CA SER A 108 2.91 -14.85 9.32
C SER A 108 3.71 -13.85 10.17
N ARG A 109 4.24 -12.80 9.53
CA ARG A 109 5.03 -11.75 10.16
C ARG A 109 4.20 -10.53 10.57
N CYS A 110 2.93 -10.48 10.18
CA CYS A 110 2.06 -9.35 10.48
C CYS A 110 1.72 -9.31 11.98
N ILE A 111 2.04 -8.18 12.62
CA ILE A 111 1.60 -7.89 14.01
C ILE A 111 0.28 -7.10 14.05
N GLY A 112 -0.28 -6.78 12.88
CA GLY A 112 -1.53 -6.04 12.69
C GLY A 112 -1.54 -4.64 13.31
N CYS A 113 -0.42 -3.91 13.24
CA CYS A 113 -0.35 -2.51 13.65
C CYS A 113 -1.21 -1.57 12.77
N GLY A 114 -1.44 -1.94 11.51
CA GLY A 114 -2.27 -1.17 10.57
C GLY A 114 -1.57 0.03 9.93
N GLU A 115 -0.29 0.25 10.21
CA GLU A 115 0.49 1.37 9.65
C GLU A 115 0.55 1.30 8.12
N CYS A 116 0.71 0.10 7.56
CA CYS A 116 0.73 -0.10 6.11
C CYS A 116 -0.57 0.32 5.41
N VAL A 117 -1.72 0.21 6.08
CA VAL A 117 -3.02 0.63 5.54
C VAL A 117 -3.13 2.15 5.56
N LEU A 118 -2.70 2.79 6.65
CA LEU A 118 -2.76 4.25 6.81
C LEU A 118 -1.76 4.96 5.88
N ALA A 119 -0.56 4.42 5.75
CA ALA A 119 0.50 5.00 4.94
C ALA A 119 0.28 4.82 3.44
N CYS A 120 -0.62 3.93 3.00
CA CYS A 120 -0.78 3.60 1.59
C CYS A 120 -1.63 4.63 0.84
N PRO A 121 -1.03 5.48 -0.03
CA PRO A 121 -1.77 6.53 -0.74
C PRO A 121 -2.66 5.99 -1.86
N THR A 122 -2.52 4.71 -2.21
CA THR A 122 -3.27 4.04 -3.29
C THR A 122 -4.32 3.07 -2.79
N MET A 123 -4.47 2.93 -1.47
CA MET A 123 -5.37 1.95 -0.82
C MET A 123 -5.19 0.51 -1.31
N ALA A 124 -3.96 0.14 -1.68
CA ALA A 124 -3.64 -1.24 -2.07
C ALA A 124 -3.69 -2.20 -0.86
N TRP A 125 -3.46 -1.66 0.33
CA TRP A 125 -3.61 -2.35 1.60
C TRP A 125 -4.96 -2.01 2.21
N GLN A 126 -5.78 -3.02 2.45
CA GLN A 126 -7.06 -2.87 3.12
C GLN A 126 -7.06 -3.77 4.36
N ARG A 127 -7.74 -3.31 5.42
CA ARG A 127 -8.03 -4.18 6.56
C ARG A 127 -9.00 -5.26 6.10
N ASP A 128 -8.86 -6.46 6.65
CA ASP A 128 -9.89 -7.49 6.51
C ASP A 128 -11.22 -6.92 7.01
N ALA A 129 -12.31 -7.30 6.36
CA ALA A 129 -13.66 -6.89 6.76
C ALA A 129 -14.02 -7.44 8.15
N LYS A 130 -13.38 -8.53 8.57
CA LYS A 130 -13.59 -9.13 9.89
C LYS A 130 -12.89 -8.31 10.96
N GLN A 131 -13.68 -7.75 11.88
CA GLN A 131 -13.16 -7.05 13.04
C GLN A 131 -12.65 -8.05 14.09
N LEU A 132 -11.38 -7.93 14.43
CA LEU A 132 -10.70 -8.75 15.44
C LEU A 132 -10.16 -7.86 16.55
N TYR A 133 -10.06 -8.44 17.75
CA TYR A 133 -9.68 -7.74 18.96
C TYR A 133 -8.43 -8.36 19.58
N MET A 134 -7.64 -7.52 20.27
CA MET A 134 -6.52 -7.92 21.10
C MET A 134 -6.80 -7.47 22.53
N VAL A 135 -6.82 -8.41 23.48
CA VAL A 135 -7.10 -8.13 24.89
C VAL A 135 -5.80 -8.19 25.68
N LYS A 136 -5.49 -7.10 26.39
CA LYS A 136 -4.33 -7.01 27.29
C LYS A 136 -4.82 -6.88 28.73
N LEU A 137 -4.22 -7.64 29.64
CA LEU A 137 -4.57 -7.65 31.07
C LEU A 137 -3.38 -7.26 31.95
N GLY A 138 -3.68 -6.77 33.16
CA GLY A 138 -2.67 -6.47 34.18
C GLY A 138 -1.86 -5.19 33.97
N GLY A 139 -2.33 -4.28 33.12
CA GLY A 139 -1.74 -2.94 32.97
C GLY A 139 -2.03 -2.06 34.18
N ARG A 140 -1.06 -1.23 34.59
CA ARG A 140 -1.18 -0.32 35.72
C ARG A 140 -0.44 1.00 35.48
N THR A 141 -1.14 2.11 35.62
CA THR A 141 -0.61 3.48 35.47
C THR A 141 -0.35 4.14 36.83
N SER A 142 0.28 3.42 37.77
CA SER A 142 0.56 3.93 39.13
C SER A 142 1.97 4.53 39.24
N LYS A 143 2.15 5.49 40.14
CA LYS A 143 3.44 6.18 40.40
C LYS A 143 4.55 5.25 40.92
N LYS A 144 4.21 4.27 41.77
CA LYS A 144 5.23 3.42 42.43
C LYS A 144 5.71 2.26 41.57
N THR A 145 4.84 1.70 40.72
CA THR A 145 5.17 0.50 39.92
C THR A 145 4.24 0.47 38.68
N PRO A 146 4.59 1.25 37.63
CA PRO A 146 3.86 1.26 36.36
C PRO A 146 4.15 -0.04 35.58
N ARG A 147 3.13 -0.66 35.01
CA ARG A 147 3.26 -1.90 34.22
C ARG A 147 2.42 -1.84 32.96
N VAL A 148 2.99 -2.25 31.85
CA VAL A 148 2.23 -2.42 30.60
C VAL A 148 1.48 -3.75 30.68
N GLY A 149 0.20 -3.73 30.27
CA GLY A 149 -0.61 -4.95 30.24
C GLY A 149 0.00 -5.99 29.30
N LYS A 150 0.01 -7.26 29.74
CA LYS A 150 0.45 -8.38 28.92
C LYS A 150 -0.67 -8.83 28.00
N THR A 151 -0.33 -9.26 26.79
CA THR A 151 -1.32 -9.83 25.86
C THR A 151 -1.89 -11.11 26.45
N PHE A 152 -3.19 -11.12 26.71
CA PHE A 152 -3.94 -12.27 27.21
C PHE A 152 -4.61 -13.02 26.06
N LEU A 153 -5.27 -12.28 25.15
CA LEU A 153 -5.89 -12.83 23.95
C LEU A 153 -5.44 -12.03 22.71
N LYS A 154 -5.16 -12.73 21.62
CA LYS A 154 -4.69 -12.14 20.36
C LYS A 154 -5.61 -12.59 19.22
N TRP A 155 -6.09 -11.62 18.42
CA TRP A 155 -6.91 -11.87 17.23
C TRP A 155 -8.20 -12.65 17.49
N VAL A 156 -8.95 -12.26 18.51
CA VAL A 156 -10.23 -12.89 18.87
C VAL A 156 -11.42 -12.11 18.33
N THR A 157 -12.52 -12.81 18.09
CA THR A 157 -13.82 -12.22 17.74
C THR A 157 -14.54 -11.73 19.00
N GLU A 158 -15.60 -10.96 18.81
CA GLU A 158 -16.35 -10.35 19.91
C GLU A 158 -17.02 -11.38 20.83
N ASP A 159 -17.53 -12.48 20.27
CA ASP A 159 -18.19 -13.57 21.02
C ASP A 159 -17.26 -14.20 22.06
N VAL A 160 -15.97 -14.37 21.73
CA VAL A 160 -14.97 -14.89 22.66
C VAL A 160 -14.76 -13.92 23.82
N ILE A 161 -14.72 -12.61 23.55
CA ILE A 161 -14.59 -11.58 24.60
C ILE A 161 -15.81 -11.60 25.52
N GLN A 162 -17.02 -11.69 24.95
CA GLN A 162 -18.24 -11.77 25.74
C GLN A 162 -18.26 -13.03 26.62
N GLY A 163 -17.77 -14.17 26.11
CA GLY A 163 -17.61 -15.40 26.89
C GLY A 163 -16.63 -15.23 28.05
N VAL A 164 -15.47 -14.61 27.80
CA VAL A 164 -14.45 -14.36 28.83
C VAL A 164 -14.98 -13.43 29.92
N ILE A 165 -15.68 -12.34 29.55
CA ILE A 165 -16.25 -11.40 30.51
C ILE A 165 -17.29 -12.09 31.41
N LYS A 166 -18.15 -12.94 30.83
CA LYS A 166 -19.17 -13.68 31.61
C LYS A 166 -18.55 -14.67 32.58
N ASN A 167 -17.46 -15.30 32.19
CA ASN A 167 -16.82 -16.38 32.98
C ASN A 167 -15.80 -15.86 33.99
N ILE A 168 -15.38 -14.59 33.92
CA ILE A 168 -14.28 -14.08 34.75
C ILE A 168 -14.58 -14.14 36.25
N LEU A 169 -15.83 -13.90 36.66
CA LEU A 169 -16.25 -13.93 38.06
C LEU A 169 -16.28 -15.36 38.61
N ALA A 170 -16.79 -16.31 37.82
CA ALA A 170 -16.77 -17.73 38.20
C ALA A 170 -15.32 -18.25 38.31
N PHE A 171 -14.44 -17.82 37.41
CA PHE A 171 -13.02 -18.14 37.47
C PHE A 171 -12.34 -17.54 38.72
N GLU A 172 -12.66 -16.30 39.08
CA GLU A 172 -12.17 -15.66 40.29
C GLU A 172 -12.61 -16.41 41.56
N GLU A 173 -13.88 -16.80 41.63
CA GLU A 173 -14.41 -17.59 42.74
C GLU A 173 -13.69 -18.94 42.89
N GLU A 174 -13.44 -19.64 41.79
CA GLU A 174 -12.75 -20.94 41.79
C GLU A 174 -11.26 -20.81 42.14
N MET A 175 -10.55 -19.86 41.52
CA MET A 175 -9.10 -19.77 41.57
C MET A 175 -8.59 -18.95 42.77
N LEU A 176 -9.35 -17.95 43.20
CA LEU A 176 -8.99 -17.05 44.28
C LEU A 176 -9.84 -17.23 45.54
N LYS A 177 -10.82 -18.16 45.53
CA LYS A 177 -11.74 -18.42 46.66
C LYS A 177 -12.47 -17.16 47.15
N GLY A 178 -12.68 -16.19 46.26
CA GLY A 178 -13.28 -14.90 46.59
C GLY A 178 -12.34 -13.89 47.29
N GLU A 179 -11.06 -14.21 47.46
CA GLU A 179 -10.07 -13.28 48.02
C GLU A 179 -9.19 -12.68 46.92
N PRO A 180 -9.30 -11.36 46.63
CA PRO A 180 -8.51 -10.74 45.59
C PRO A 180 -7.02 -10.73 45.96
N VAL A 181 -6.23 -11.60 45.31
CA VAL A 181 -4.77 -11.61 45.45
C VAL A 181 -4.17 -10.55 44.54
N TYR A 182 -3.77 -9.43 45.13
CA TYR A 182 -2.99 -8.43 44.42
C TYR A 182 -1.58 -8.98 44.17
N LEU A 183 -1.16 -9.09 42.90
CA LEU A 183 0.19 -9.51 42.46
C LEU A 183 1.26 -8.43 42.73
N LEU A 184 1.21 -7.85 43.92
CA LEU A 184 2.05 -6.78 44.42
C LEU A 184 2.55 -7.24 45.78
N GLY A 185 3.87 -7.27 45.95
CA GLY A 185 4.42 -6.99 47.27
C GLY A 185 4.02 -5.58 47.70
#